data_AF-A0A9C9DAR8-F1
#
_entry.id   AF-A0A9C9DAR8-F1
#
_cell.length_a   1.000
_cell.length_b   1.000
_cell.length_c   1.000
_cell.angle_alpha   90.00
_cell.angle_beta   90.00
_cell.angle_gamma   90.00
#
_symmetry.space_group_name_H-M   'P 1'
#
loop_
_entity.id
_entity.type
_entity.pdbx_description
1 polymer ?
#
loop_
_entity_poly.entity_id
_entity_poly.type
_entity_poly.pdbx_seq_one_letter_code
_entity_poly.pdbx_strand_id
1 'polypeptide(L)'
;MFVAGGAVAGTIANTKHNLGSAGTGNNKVTDTEEICIFCHTPHGADTGANVAVPLWNKKLSDPAVFKTYDQLGTSTYDAAQASIGSVTLACLTCHDGTQAIDNIINAPGSGGYDSTGGGATGLGWTWVTGAGGLTVNADGVLNSGVITNLGTDLTNDHPVSMQYGGGGVSKSNLAGPLRDADFKMPTQIGATDRWYIDNAFMAANAASESDATKFDKWDFKLYSRTVTGSDARGVPFAGEPEPFVECGSCHDPHLETTTFLRISNAAQGGGMSNAGSAICLACHTK
;
A
#
# COMPACT_ATOMS: atom_id res chain seq x y z
N MET A 1 22.26 5.28 8.55
CA MET A 1 23.15 4.12 8.40
C MET A 1 22.30 2.98 7.85
N PHE A 2 22.29 2.81 6.53
CA PHE A 2 21.57 1.71 5.88
C PHE A 2 22.37 0.43 6.12
N VAL A 3 21.79 -0.52 6.83
CA VAL A 3 22.39 -1.85 6.98
C VAL A 3 22.07 -2.61 5.69
N ALA A 4 23.07 -2.73 4.82
CA ALA A 4 23.09 -3.73 3.77
C ALA A 4 23.43 -5.07 4.41
N GLY A 5 22.50 -6.03 4.33
CA GLY A 5 22.70 -7.40 4.82
C GLY A 5 21.75 -8.36 4.11
N GLY A 6 22.32 -9.19 3.24
CA GLY A 6 21.69 -10.41 2.72
C GLY A 6 20.86 -10.24 1.46
N ALA A 7 21.40 -10.66 0.32
CA ALA A 7 20.63 -10.86 -0.91
C ALA A 7 19.61 -11.99 -0.73
N VAL A 8 18.35 -11.63 -0.41
CA VAL A 8 17.14 -12.15 -1.05
C VAL A 8 16.14 -10.99 -1.12
N ALA A 9 16.36 -10.07 -2.07
CA ALA A 9 15.27 -9.21 -2.51
C ALA A 9 14.25 -10.15 -3.17
N GLY A 10 13.03 -10.24 -2.65
CA GLY A 10 11.90 -10.50 -3.53
C GLY A 10 12.00 -9.43 -4.60
N THR A 11 12.31 -9.80 -5.83
CA THR A 11 12.71 -8.79 -6.80
C THR A 11 11.44 -8.18 -7.35
N ILE A 12 11.24 -6.86 -7.16
CA ILE A 12 10.18 -6.13 -7.86
C ILE A 12 10.20 -6.43 -9.37
N ALA A 13 11.38 -6.76 -9.92
CA ALA A 13 11.58 -7.22 -11.28
C ALA A 13 10.68 -8.38 -11.73
N ASN A 14 10.32 -9.29 -10.83
CA ASN A 14 9.47 -10.45 -11.12
C ASN A 14 7.98 -10.19 -10.81
N THR A 15 7.64 -8.99 -10.32
CA THR A 15 6.28 -8.62 -9.98
C THR A 15 5.53 -8.02 -11.18
N LYS A 16 4.19 -7.93 -11.07
CA LYS A 16 3.37 -7.16 -12.02
C LYS A 16 3.66 -5.66 -11.99
N HIS A 17 4.36 -5.17 -10.97
CA HIS A 17 4.80 -3.77 -10.85
C HIS A 17 6.15 -3.51 -11.52
N ASN A 18 6.78 -4.51 -12.14
CA ASN A 18 7.80 -4.24 -13.14
C ASN A 18 7.14 -3.77 -14.43
N LEU A 19 7.00 -2.44 -14.55
CA LEU A 19 6.38 -1.77 -15.70
C LEU A 19 7.42 -1.36 -16.76
N GLY A 20 8.71 -1.54 -16.51
CA GLY A 20 9.76 -1.33 -17.49
C GLY A 20 9.74 -2.36 -18.62
N SER A 21 10.57 -2.18 -19.63
CA SER A 21 10.59 -3.00 -20.85
C SER A 21 10.84 -4.50 -20.61
N ALA A 22 11.57 -4.83 -19.53
CA ALA A 22 11.84 -6.18 -19.06
C ALA A 22 10.69 -6.81 -18.22
N GLY A 23 9.61 -6.06 -17.97
CA GLY A 23 8.46 -6.50 -17.20
C GLY A 23 7.71 -7.67 -17.82
N THR A 24 7.15 -8.52 -16.95
CA THR A 24 6.29 -9.66 -17.32
C THR A 24 4.81 -9.40 -17.00
N GLY A 25 4.50 -8.22 -16.46
CA GLY A 25 3.15 -7.76 -16.17
C GLY A 25 2.29 -7.58 -17.41
N ASN A 26 0.98 -7.35 -17.22
CA ASN A 26 0.07 -7.10 -18.33
C ASN A 26 0.42 -5.80 -19.06
N ASN A 27 0.81 -4.79 -18.29
CA ASN A 27 1.19 -3.48 -18.78
C ASN A 27 2.70 -3.31 -18.61
N LYS A 28 3.39 -2.94 -19.67
CA LYS A 28 4.78 -2.49 -19.62
C LYS A 28 5.01 -1.41 -20.67
N VAL A 29 6.07 -0.63 -20.49
CA VAL A 29 6.47 0.40 -21.46
C VAL A 29 7.72 -0.04 -22.21
N THR A 30 7.95 0.55 -23.38
CA THR A 30 9.20 0.36 -24.14
C THR A 30 10.23 1.44 -23.87
N ASP A 31 9.82 2.52 -23.21
CA ASP A 31 10.56 3.77 -23.05
C ASP A 31 11.68 3.71 -22.00
N THR A 32 11.64 2.72 -21.08
CA THR A 32 12.62 2.59 -20.01
C THR A 32 12.77 1.16 -19.49
N GLU A 33 13.96 0.84 -18.99
CA GLU A 33 14.25 -0.37 -18.21
C GLU A 33 14.19 -0.13 -16.70
N GLU A 34 14.11 1.13 -16.25
CA GLU A 34 14.11 1.45 -14.82
C GLU A 34 12.79 1.02 -14.17
N ILE A 35 12.88 0.21 -13.12
CA ILE A 35 11.71 -0.41 -12.49
C ILE A 35 11.11 0.51 -11.41
N CYS A 36 11.95 1.24 -10.69
CA CYS A 36 11.53 2.00 -9.52
C CYS A 36 10.89 3.36 -9.87
N ILE A 37 11.16 3.90 -11.07
CA ILE A 37 10.78 5.27 -11.45
C ILE A 37 9.28 5.54 -11.44
N PHE A 38 8.46 4.49 -11.60
CA PHE A 38 7.01 4.60 -11.57
C PHE A 38 6.48 4.93 -10.16
N CYS A 39 7.33 4.73 -9.14
CA CYS A 39 6.98 4.92 -7.73
C CYS A 39 7.89 5.95 -7.07
N HIS A 40 9.20 5.85 -7.29
CA HIS A 40 10.22 6.58 -6.55
C HIS A 40 11.18 7.32 -7.48
N THR A 41 11.71 8.44 -7.00
CA THR A 41 12.80 9.16 -7.65
C THR A 41 13.89 9.52 -6.66
N PRO A 42 15.19 9.48 -7.01
CA PRO A 42 16.23 9.91 -6.08
C PRO A 42 16.10 11.39 -5.66
N HIS A 43 15.60 12.26 -6.54
CA HIS A 43 15.40 13.70 -6.30
C HIS A 43 14.20 14.23 -7.08
N GLY A 44 13.64 15.36 -6.65
CA GLY A 44 12.51 15.99 -7.35
C GLY A 44 11.19 15.24 -7.16
N ALA A 45 11.05 14.53 -6.04
CA ALA A 45 9.80 13.89 -5.64
C ALA A 45 8.69 14.91 -5.32
N ASP A 46 7.46 14.41 -5.14
CA ASP A 46 6.34 15.22 -4.67
C ASP A 46 6.66 15.87 -3.31
N THR A 47 6.35 17.15 -3.21
CA THR A 47 6.60 18.00 -2.03
C THR A 47 5.30 18.47 -1.37
N GLY A 48 4.16 17.87 -1.72
CA GLY A 48 2.87 18.14 -1.10
C GLY A 48 2.89 17.96 0.43
N ALA A 49 2.12 18.80 1.14
CA ALA A 49 2.16 18.89 2.60
C ALA A 49 1.83 17.57 3.35
N ASN A 50 1.11 16.66 2.69
CA ASN A 50 0.66 15.39 3.26
C ASN A 50 1.40 14.17 2.70
N VAL A 51 2.47 14.36 1.91
CA VAL A 51 3.23 13.26 1.30
C VAL A 51 4.18 12.65 2.34
N ALA A 52 3.82 11.51 2.90
CA ALA A 52 4.67 10.75 3.83
C ALA A 52 5.35 9.52 3.18
N VAL A 53 5.11 9.28 1.89
CA VAL A 53 5.75 8.20 1.13
C VAL A 53 7.15 8.62 0.67
N PRO A 54 8.20 7.78 0.85
CA PRO A 54 9.57 8.18 0.56
C PRO A 54 9.79 8.52 -0.91
N LEU A 55 10.18 9.76 -1.18
CA LEU A 55 10.60 10.24 -2.51
C LEU A 55 9.66 9.82 -3.65
N TRP A 56 8.35 9.98 -3.44
CA TRP A 56 7.33 9.54 -4.38
C TRP A 56 7.38 10.34 -5.70
N ASN A 57 7.46 9.63 -6.82
CA ASN A 57 7.69 10.20 -8.14
C ASN A 57 6.40 10.51 -8.91
N LYS A 58 5.26 10.60 -8.24
CA LYS A 58 3.99 11.00 -8.85
C LYS A 58 3.35 12.03 -7.95
N LYS A 59 2.48 12.87 -8.51
CA LYS A 59 1.69 13.77 -7.67
C LYS A 59 0.64 12.95 -6.92
N LEU A 60 0.63 13.05 -5.59
CA LEU A 60 -0.50 12.57 -4.80
C LEU A 60 -1.62 13.61 -4.96
N SER A 61 -2.58 13.32 -5.82
CA SER A 61 -3.72 14.18 -6.11
C SER A 61 -4.61 14.32 -4.87
N ASP A 62 -4.42 15.40 -4.11
CA ASP A 62 -5.30 15.87 -3.04
C ASP A 62 -6.19 17.01 -3.59
N PRO A 63 -7.54 16.89 -3.63
CA PRO A 63 -8.37 15.78 -3.18
C PRO A 63 -9.05 15.06 -4.37
N ALA A 64 -8.65 13.83 -4.66
CA ALA A 64 -9.66 12.88 -5.13
C ALA A 64 -10.58 12.57 -3.94
N VAL A 65 -11.87 12.89 -4.09
CA VAL A 65 -12.89 12.54 -3.09
C VAL A 65 -13.16 11.06 -3.24
N PHE A 66 -12.53 10.26 -2.39
CA PHE A 66 -12.80 8.82 -2.32
C PHE A 66 -14.04 8.56 -1.48
N LYS A 67 -14.91 7.67 -1.96
CA LYS A 67 -15.88 7.03 -1.07
C LYS A 67 -15.19 5.91 -0.33
N THR A 68 -15.48 5.79 0.96
CA THR A 68 -14.86 4.83 1.86
C THR A 68 -15.89 3.90 2.45
N TYR A 69 -15.44 2.73 2.89
CA TYR A 69 -16.28 1.66 3.42
C TYR A 69 -17.27 2.12 4.51
N ASP A 70 -16.88 3.07 5.35
CA ASP A 70 -17.73 3.63 6.41
C ASP A 70 -19.04 4.24 5.90
N GLN A 71 -19.05 4.72 4.65
CA GLN A 71 -20.22 5.31 4.00
C GLN A 71 -21.31 4.29 3.66
N LEU A 72 -21.01 2.99 3.72
CA LEU A 72 -22.03 1.94 3.66
C LEU A 72 -22.95 1.92 4.88
N GLY A 73 -22.55 2.56 5.99
CA GLY A 73 -23.37 2.63 7.21
C GLY A 73 -23.53 1.28 7.91
N THR A 74 -22.55 0.39 7.74
CA THR A 74 -22.56 -0.93 8.39
C THR A 74 -22.34 -0.81 9.90
N SER A 75 -23.08 -1.62 10.67
CA SER A 75 -22.94 -1.69 12.13
C SER A 75 -21.69 -2.45 12.59
N THR A 76 -20.97 -3.10 11.67
CA THR A 76 -19.77 -3.90 11.97
C THR A 76 -18.48 -3.12 11.73
N TYR A 77 -18.58 -1.81 11.45
CA TYR A 77 -17.43 -0.94 11.23
C TYR A 77 -17.36 0.11 12.35
N ASP A 78 -16.53 -0.14 13.35
CA ASP A 78 -16.44 0.64 14.60
C ASP A 78 -15.17 1.49 14.70
N ALA A 79 -14.20 1.31 13.81
CA ALA A 79 -13.02 2.14 13.68
C ALA A 79 -13.33 3.52 13.10
N ALA A 80 -12.64 4.57 13.56
CA ALA A 80 -12.76 5.88 12.93
C ALA A 80 -12.11 5.87 11.53
N GLN A 81 -12.84 6.41 10.55
CA GLN A 81 -12.35 6.58 9.18
C GLN A 81 -11.69 7.95 9.03
N ALA A 82 -10.40 7.98 8.69
CA ALA A 82 -9.74 9.21 8.28
C ALA A 82 -9.80 9.40 6.76
N SER A 83 -9.48 10.61 6.30
CA SER A 83 -9.22 10.86 4.88
C SER A 83 -8.14 9.91 4.36
N ILE A 84 -8.21 9.56 3.07
CA ILE A 84 -7.24 8.66 2.46
C ILE A 84 -5.82 9.21 2.64
N GLY A 85 -4.97 8.44 3.32
CA GLY A 85 -3.60 8.80 3.65
C GLY A 85 -2.64 8.57 2.50
N SER A 86 -1.46 9.19 2.56
CA SER A 86 -0.48 9.17 1.46
C SER A 86 -0.03 7.77 1.03
N VAL A 87 -0.04 6.81 1.95
CA VAL A 87 0.37 5.42 1.68
C VAL A 87 -0.64 4.74 0.76
N THR A 88 -1.93 4.92 1.03
CA THR A 88 -2.99 4.41 0.18
C THR A 88 -3.10 5.23 -1.11
N LEU A 89 -2.96 6.57 -1.03
CA LEU A 89 -2.90 7.43 -2.21
C LEU A 89 -1.79 7.02 -3.18
N ALA A 90 -0.62 6.59 -2.70
CA ALA A 90 0.46 6.13 -3.57
C ALA A 90 0.02 4.96 -4.46
N CYS A 91 -0.70 3.98 -3.92
CA CYS A 91 -1.31 2.92 -4.73
C CYS A 91 -2.36 3.49 -5.69
N LEU A 92 -3.24 4.37 -5.18
CA LEU A 92 -4.35 4.93 -5.94
C LEU A 92 -3.89 5.83 -7.10
N THR A 93 -2.69 6.42 -7.06
CA THR A 93 -2.14 7.16 -8.23
C THR A 93 -1.99 6.32 -9.51
N CYS A 94 -2.10 5.00 -9.41
CA CYS A 94 -2.20 4.09 -10.54
C CYS A 94 -3.56 3.38 -10.60
N HIS A 95 -4.14 3.09 -9.42
CA HIS A 95 -5.28 2.21 -9.26
C HIS A 95 -6.64 2.92 -9.20
N ASP A 96 -6.69 4.25 -9.10
CA ASP A 96 -7.94 5.02 -9.08
C ASP A 96 -8.57 5.24 -10.47
N GLY A 97 -7.85 4.88 -11.54
CA GLY A 97 -8.34 4.99 -12.92
C GLY A 97 -8.52 6.43 -13.42
N THR A 98 -7.96 7.43 -12.73
CA THR A 98 -8.12 8.85 -13.09
C THR A 98 -6.92 9.43 -13.83
N GLN A 99 -5.77 8.78 -13.73
CA GLN A 99 -4.52 9.25 -14.33
C GLN A 99 -3.68 8.10 -14.88
N ALA A 100 -2.80 8.45 -15.80
CA ALA A 100 -1.86 7.54 -16.42
C ALA A 100 -0.84 7.00 -15.41
N ILE A 101 -0.47 5.73 -15.57
CA ILE A 101 0.56 5.10 -14.73
C ILE A 101 1.93 5.76 -14.95
N ASP A 102 2.23 6.23 -16.16
CA ASP A 102 3.44 6.97 -16.51
C ASP A 102 3.33 8.47 -16.20
N ASN A 103 2.30 8.93 -15.47
CA ASN A 103 2.30 10.28 -14.89
C ASN A 103 3.35 10.38 -13.77
N ILE A 104 4.63 10.56 -14.14
CA ILE A 104 5.78 10.58 -13.23
C ILE A 104 6.47 11.94 -13.30
N ILE A 105 6.85 12.47 -12.13
CA ILE A 105 7.40 13.82 -11.97
C ILE A 105 8.81 13.93 -12.54
N ASN A 106 9.64 12.91 -12.31
CA ASN A 106 11.02 12.88 -12.75
C ASN A 106 11.23 11.66 -13.67
N ALA A 107 11.18 11.90 -14.97
CA ALA A 107 11.38 10.86 -15.99
C ALA A 107 12.86 10.45 -16.12
N PRO A 108 13.16 9.26 -16.67
CA PRO A 108 14.52 8.80 -16.92
C PRO A 108 15.36 9.78 -17.74
N GLY A 109 16.66 9.83 -17.43
CA GLY A 109 17.61 10.72 -18.10
C GLY A 109 17.62 12.15 -17.54
N SER A 110 18.18 13.08 -18.30
CA SER A 110 18.30 14.50 -17.91
C SER A 110 17.21 15.34 -18.58
N GLY A 111 16.67 16.31 -17.85
CA GLY A 111 15.70 17.29 -18.37
C GLY A 111 14.23 16.81 -18.40
N GLY A 112 13.95 15.60 -17.91
CA GLY A 112 12.60 15.02 -17.83
C GLY A 112 11.81 15.37 -16.56
N TYR A 113 12.15 16.47 -15.89
CA TYR A 113 11.41 16.92 -14.71
C TYR A 113 10.18 17.74 -15.11
N ASP A 114 9.02 17.31 -14.64
CA ASP A 114 7.76 18.02 -14.73
C ASP A 114 6.99 17.86 -13.41
N SER A 115 6.75 18.98 -12.70
CA SER A 115 6.00 18.98 -11.43
C SER A 115 4.56 18.44 -11.52
N THR A 116 4.00 18.31 -12.73
CA THR A 116 2.68 17.73 -12.98
C THR A 116 2.75 16.26 -13.41
N GLY A 117 3.97 15.77 -13.69
CA GLY A 117 4.26 14.45 -14.24
C GLY A 117 3.64 14.18 -15.61
N GLY A 118 3.39 15.21 -16.43
CA GLY A 118 2.65 15.09 -17.68
C GLY A 118 1.12 15.12 -17.53
N GLY A 119 0.60 15.30 -16.31
CA GLY A 119 -0.83 15.42 -16.04
C GLY A 119 -1.59 14.10 -16.20
N ALA A 120 -2.91 14.16 -16.38
CA ALA A 120 -3.78 12.98 -16.35
C ALA A 120 -3.44 11.94 -17.45
N THR A 121 -2.86 12.38 -18.56
CA THR A 121 -2.44 11.52 -19.70
C THR A 121 -0.97 11.10 -19.65
N GLY A 122 -0.26 11.44 -18.57
CA GLY A 122 1.13 11.05 -18.36
C GLY A 122 2.11 11.63 -19.37
N LEU A 123 3.20 10.90 -19.62
CA LEU A 123 4.30 11.33 -20.48
C LEU A 123 4.11 10.91 -21.95
N GLY A 124 3.00 10.25 -22.27
CA GLY A 124 2.71 9.74 -23.61
C GLY A 124 3.56 8.53 -23.98
N TRP A 125 3.96 7.73 -22.99
CA TRP A 125 4.75 6.52 -23.22
C TRP A 125 3.95 5.43 -23.94
N THR A 126 4.68 4.56 -24.64
CA THR A 126 4.03 3.48 -25.39
C THR A 126 3.83 2.27 -24.49
N TRP A 127 2.57 2.02 -24.13
CA TRP A 127 2.16 0.85 -23.37
C TRP A 127 1.97 -0.36 -24.28
N VAL A 128 2.72 -1.42 -24.00
CA VAL A 128 2.64 -2.70 -24.71
C VAL A 128 2.21 -3.81 -23.77
N THR A 129 1.54 -4.81 -24.35
CA THR A 129 1.16 -6.01 -23.59
C THR A 129 2.41 -6.78 -23.17
N GLY A 130 2.47 -7.19 -21.91
CA GLY A 130 3.23 -8.38 -21.52
C GLY A 130 2.32 -9.59 -21.58
N ALA A 131 2.14 -10.30 -20.46
CA ALA A 131 1.25 -11.47 -20.38
C ALA A 131 -0.23 -11.07 -20.15
N GLY A 132 -1.19 -11.74 -20.80
CA GLY A 132 -2.62 -11.61 -20.44
C GLY A 132 -3.39 -10.41 -21.01
N GLY A 133 -2.81 -9.67 -21.95
CA GLY A 133 -3.45 -8.55 -22.64
C GLY A 133 -3.32 -7.22 -21.89
N LEU A 134 -3.33 -6.12 -22.65
CA LEU A 134 -3.20 -4.77 -22.10
C LEU A 134 -4.43 -4.40 -21.27
N THR A 135 -4.20 -3.86 -20.06
CA THR A 135 -5.27 -3.43 -19.14
C THR A 135 -5.32 -1.93 -18.95
N VAL A 136 -4.49 -1.18 -19.68
CA VAL A 136 -4.52 0.27 -19.78
C VAL A 136 -5.05 0.71 -21.16
N ASN A 137 -5.49 1.95 -21.26
CA ASN A 137 -5.82 2.60 -22.52
C ASN A 137 -4.55 3.15 -23.21
N ALA A 138 -4.72 3.86 -24.32
CA ALA A 138 -3.60 4.46 -25.05
C ALA A 138 -2.80 5.50 -24.24
N ASP A 139 -3.45 6.16 -23.28
CA ASP A 139 -2.83 7.15 -22.39
C ASP A 139 -2.20 6.50 -21.14
N GLY A 140 -2.21 5.16 -21.01
CA GLY A 140 -1.65 4.51 -19.83
C GLY A 140 -2.54 4.51 -18.59
N VAL A 141 -3.81 4.90 -18.71
CA VAL A 141 -4.80 4.85 -17.63
C VAL A 141 -5.42 3.45 -17.57
N LEU A 142 -5.60 2.86 -16.39
CA LEU A 142 -6.28 1.57 -16.26
C LEU A 142 -7.69 1.62 -16.87
N ASN A 143 -8.03 0.63 -17.69
CA ASN A 143 -9.33 0.53 -18.33
C ASN A 143 -10.45 0.39 -17.28
N SER A 144 -11.63 0.92 -17.56
CA SER A 144 -12.79 0.69 -16.69
C SER A 144 -13.17 -0.80 -16.70
N GLY A 145 -13.59 -1.33 -15.54
CA GLY A 145 -14.06 -2.71 -15.41
C GLY A 145 -12.97 -3.76 -15.24
N VAL A 146 -11.68 -3.41 -15.29
CA VAL A 146 -10.61 -4.32 -14.85
C VAL A 146 -10.50 -4.28 -13.33
N ILE A 147 -10.31 -5.43 -12.70
CA ILE A 147 -10.32 -5.53 -11.22
C ILE A 147 -9.22 -4.71 -10.53
N THR A 148 -8.12 -4.42 -11.25
CA THR A 148 -7.05 -3.57 -10.74
C THR A 148 -7.39 -2.09 -10.78
N ASN A 149 -8.45 -1.68 -11.47
CA ASN A 149 -8.96 -0.33 -11.43
C ASN A 149 -10.00 -0.24 -10.32
N LEU A 150 -9.57 0.22 -9.14
CA LEU A 150 -10.41 0.38 -7.95
C LEU A 150 -11.34 1.59 -8.09
N GLY A 151 -10.96 2.57 -8.93
CA GLY A 151 -11.71 3.81 -9.04
C GLY A 151 -11.57 4.69 -7.79
N THR A 152 -12.51 5.63 -7.66
CA THR A 152 -12.62 6.50 -6.48
C THR A 152 -13.70 6.04 -5.49
N ASP A 153 -14.34 4.90 -5.76
CA ASP A 153 -15.37 4.32 -4.89
C ASP A 153 -14.81 3.07 -4.21
N LEU A 154 -14.23 3.25 -3.02
CA LEU A 154 -13.60 2.17 -2.24
C LEU A 154 -14.60 1.50 -1.28
N THR A 155 -15.90 1.69 -1.49
CA THR A 155 -16.92 1.16 -0.57
C THR A 155 -17.01 -0.36 -0.59
N ASN A 156 -16.57 -1.02 -1.67
CA ASN A 156 -16.54 -2.48 -1.81
C ASN A 156 -15.14 -3.09 -1.58
N ASP A 157 -14.15 -2.29 -1.20
CA ASP A 157 -12.80 -2.72 -0.86
C ASP A 157 -12.64 -3.00 0.63
N HIS A 158 -11.58 -3.70 1.01
CA HIS A 158 -11.21 -3.79 2.42
C HIS A 158 -10.91 -2.38 2.95
N PRO A 159 -11.46 -1.98 4.11
CA PRO A 159 -11.21 -0.67 4.68
C PRO A 159 -9.72 -0.29 4.77
N VAL A 160 -9.42 0.96 4.43
CA VAL A 160 -8.10 1.59 4.44
C VAL A 160 -8.21 3.00 5.01
N SER A 161 -7.10 3.56 5.47
CA SER A 161 -7.09 4.84 6.17
C SER A 161 -8.00 4.89 7.39
N MET A 162 -8.06 3.76 8.11
CA MET A 162 -8.86 3.56 9.30
C MET A 162 -8.00 3.22 10.51
N GLN A 163 -8.44 3.58 11.72
CA GLN A 163 -7.77 3.15 12.96
C GLN A 163 -7.76 1.63 13.07
N TYR A 164 -6.61 1.04 13.37
CA TYR A 164 -6.56 -0.41 13.61
C TYR A 164 -7.35 -0.81 14.87
N GLY A 165 -8.14 -1.89 14.79
CA GLY A 165 -8.87 -2.48 15.91
C GLY A 165 -9.86 -1.55 16.62
N GLY A 166 -10.52 -0.66 15.88
CA GLY A 166 -11.45 0.31 16.46
C GLY A 166 -10.76 1.51 17.14
N GLY A 167 -9.43 1.56 17.14
CA GLY A 167 -8.62 2.50 17.91
C GLY A 167 -8.39 2.04 19.35
N GLY A 168 -7.97 2.96 20.21
CA GLY A 168 -7.67 2.69 21.63
C GLY A 168 -6.19 2.47 21.92
N VAL A 169 -5.40 2.05 20.92
CA VAL A 169 -3.93 2.09 20.98
C VAL A 169 -3.42 3.40 20.38
N SER A 170 -2.49 4.05 21.07
CA SER A 170 -1.84 5.29 20.62
C SER A 170 -0.47 5.46 21.27
N LYS A 171 0.25 6.52 20.91
CA LYS A 171 1.54 6.89 21.51
C LYS A 171 1.52 6.90 23.04
N SER A 172 0.53 7.53 23.66
CA SER A 172 0.41 7.61 25.12
C SER A 172 -0.31 6.40 25.73
N ASN A 173 -1.02 5.60 24.91
CA ASN A 173 -1.73 4.40 25.34
C ASN A 173 -1.31 3.14 24.58
N LEU A 174 -0.06 2.72 24.76
CA LEU A 174 0.52 1.58 24.05
C LEU A 174 -0.12 0.23 24.41
N ALA A 175 -0.65 0.10 25.63
CA ALA A 175 -1.25 -1.14 26.13
C ALA A 175 -2.72 -1.32 25.74
N GLY A 176 -3.36 -0.30 25.13
CA GLY A 176 -4.78 -0.33 24.78
C GLY A 176 -5.70 -0.22 25.99
N PRO A 177 -6.84 -0.95 26.04
CA PRO A 177 -7.25 -1.97 25.09
C PRO A 177 -7.66 -1.39 23.73
N LEU A 178 -7.71 -2.24 22.71
CA LEU A 178 -8.42 -1.94 21.47
C LEU A 178 -9.92 -1.79 21.76
N ARG A 179 -10.62 -0.94 20.99
CA ARG A 179 -12.08 -0.81 21.12
C ARG A 179 -12.80 -2.05 20.57
N ASP A 180 -12.26 -2.64 19.51
CA ASP A 180 -12.71 -3.93 18.99
C ASP A 180 -11.89 -5.08 19.60
N ALA A 181 -12.56 -5.92 20.37
CA ALA A 181 -11.96 -7.08 21.02
C ALA A 181 -11.67 -8.25 20.06
N ASP A 182 -12.25 -8.23 18.86
CA ASP A 182 -12.00 -9.22 17.81
C ASP A 182 -10.66 -8.98 17.08
N PHE A 183 -9.88 -7.99 17.51
CA PHE A 183 -8.55 -7.70 16.96
C PHE A 183 -7.44 -8.07 17.93
N LYS A 184 -6.32 -8.54 17.38
CA LYS A 184 -5.09 -8.76 18.13
C LYS A 184 -4.41 -7.43 18.41
N MET A 185 -3.85 -7.28 19.61
CA MET A 185 -3.07 -6.10 19.99
C MET A 185 -1.86 -5.92 19.05
N PRO A 186 -1.61 -4.71 18.54
CA PRO A 186 -0.41 -4.44 17.76
C PRO A 186 0.83 -4.32 18.64
N THR A 187 1.96 -4.73 18.09
CA THR A 187 3.28 -4.62 18.74
C THR A 187 3.95 -3.33 18.32
N GLN A 188 4.49 -2.57 19.28
CA GLN A 188 5.28 -1.37 19.00
C GLN A 188 6.69 -1.75 18.52
N ILE A 189 7.20 -1.04 17.51
CA ILE A 189 8.55 -1.21 17.01
C ILE A 189 9.53 -0.43 17.89
N GLY A 190 10.15 -1.12 18.84
CA GLY A 190 11.08 -0.51 19.79
C GLY A 190 10.42 0.62 20.57
N ALA A 191 11.09 1.76 20.69
CA ALA A 191 10.54 2.98 21.30
C ALA A 191 10.02 4.00 20.26
N THR A 192 9.71 3.54 19.04
CA THR A 192 9.19 4.43 17.98
C THR A 192 7.67 4.44 17.97
N ASP A 193 7.08 5.55 17.53
CA ASP A 193 5.63 5.67 17.32
C ASP A 193 5.23 4.90 16.05
N ARG A 194 5.51 3.59 15.98
CA ARG A 194 5.23 2.68 14.85
C ARG A 194 4.84 1.31 15.37
N TRP A 195 3.93 0.66 14.65
CA TRP A 195 3.31 -0.58 15.09
C TRP A 195 3.22 -1.60 13.97
N TYR A 196 3.13 -2.87 14.34
CA TYR A 196 2.89 -3.98 13.42
C TYR A 196 2.04 -5.06 14.06
N ILE A 197 1.45 -5.90 13.23
CA ILE A 197 0.89 -7.19 13.62
C ILE A 197 1.82 -8.28 13.13
N ASP A 198 2.23 -9.14 14.06
CA ASP A 198 3.08 -10.28 13.76
C ASP A 198 2.41 -11.22 12.77
N ASN A 199 3.15 -11.62 11.75
CA ASN A 199 2.70 -12.64 10.83
C ASN A 199 3.09 -14.04 11.33
N ALA A 200 2.36 -14.51 12.34
CA ALA A 200 2.60 -15.81 12.97
C ALA A 200 2.61 -16.99 11.95
N PHE A 201 1.85 -16.88 10.85
CA PHE A 201 1.88 -17.86 9.78
C PHE A 201 3.27 -17.91 9.12
N MET A 202 3.81 -16.75 8.73
CA MET A 202 5.14 -16.67 8.11
C MET A 202 6.23 -17.05 9.10
N ALA A 203 6.16 -16.63 10.36
CA ALA A 203 7.11 -17.04 11.39
C ALA A 203 7.14 -18.57 11.59
N ALA A 204 5.99 -19.24 11.51
CA ALA A 204 5.90 -20.70 11.67
C ALA A 204 6.32 -21.49 10.42
N ASN A 205 6.11 -20.95 9.21
CA ASN A 205 6.27 -21.70 7.95
C ASN A 205 7.46 -21.24 7.10
N ALA A 206 8.10 -20.13 7.46
CA ALA A 206 9.25 -19.55 6.78
C ALA A 206 10.21 -18.91 7.79
N ALA A 207 10.61 -19.66 8.82
CA ALA A 207 11.44 -19.17 9.94
C ALA A 207 12.83 -18.62 9.53
N SER A 208 13.30 -18.88 8.31
CA SER A 208 14.50 -18.25 7.75
C SER A 208 14.27 -16.82 7.25
N GLU A 209 13.00 -16.43 7.09
CA GLU A 209 12.59 -15.13 6.55
C GLU A 209 11.75 -14.30 7.53
N SER A 210 11.10 -14.94 8.51
CA SER A 210 10.24 -14.29 9.50
C SER A 210 10.47 -14.85 10.90
N ASP A 211 10.34 -14.00 11.92
CA ASP A 211 10.57 -14.32 13.33
C ASP A 211 9.45 -13.71 14.18
N ALA A 212 8.68 -14.56 14.87
CA ALA A 212 7.53 -14.15 15.69
C ALA A 212 7.85 -13.15 16.84
N THR A 213 9.13 -12.91 17.10
CA THR A 213 9.61 -12.06 18.20
C THR A 213 10.20 -10.74 17.73
N LYS A 214 10.29 -10.50 16.41
CA LYS A 214 10.95 -9.33 15.84
C LYS A 214 10.17 -8.79 14.66
N PHE A 215 10.21 -7.47 14.51
CA PHE A 215 9.70 -6.84 13.31
C PHE A 215 10.50 -7.26 12.07
N ASP A 216 9.82 -7.80 11.07
CA ASP A 216 10.40 -8.25 9.81
C ASP A 216 9.57 -7.81 8.58
N LYS A 217 9.97 -8.29 7.38
CA LYS A 217 9.36 -7.86 6.11
C LYS A 217 7.95 -8.45 5.87
N TRP A 218 7.65 -9.58 6.50
CA TRP A 218 6.40 -10.32 6.35
C TRP A 218 5.32 -9.89 7.35
N ASP A 219 5.69 -9.11 8.36
CA ASP A 219 4.76 -8.51 9.29
C ASP A 219 3.84 -7.45 8.66
N PHE A 220 2.60 -7.41 9.15
CA PHE A 220 1.62 -6.42 8.71
C PHE A 220 1.90 -5.08 9.38
N LYS A 221 2.53 -4.18 8.62
CA LYS A 221 2.86 -2.83 9.08
C LYS A 221 1.58 -2.03 9.29
N LEU A 222 1.47 -1.38 10.44
CA LEU A 222 0.43 -0.38 10.69
C LEU A 222 1.07 1.01 10.56
N TYR A 223 0.39 1.90 9.85
CA TYR A 223 0.93 3.21 9.52
C TYR A 223 0.53 4.22 10.57
N SER A 224 1.52 4.84 11.18
CA SER A 224 1.31 5.82 12.23
C SER A 224 0.76 7.10 11.65
N ARG A 225 -0.40 7.54 12.13
CA ARG A 225 -1.02 8.81 11.73
C ARG A 225 -1.43 9.59 12.96
N THR A 226 -1.38 10.91 12.84
CA THR A 226 -1.93 11.84 13.83
C THR A 226 -3.15 12.50 13.21
N VAL A 227 -4.33 12.06 13.61
CA VAL A 227 -5.62 12.64 13.21
C VAL A 227 -6.30 13.15 14.48
N THR A 228 -6.93 14.32 14.40
CA THR A 228 -7.59 14.96 15.55
C THR A 228 -9.09 14.96 15.37
N GLY A 229 -9.83 15.06 16.48
CA GLY A 229 -11.29 15.12 16.47
C GLY A 229 -11.94 13.75 16.29
N SER A 230 -12.93 13.68 15.39
CA SER A 230 -13.73 12.48 15.14
C SER A 230 -14.11 12.39 13.67
N ASP A 231 -14.44 11.20 13.20
CA ASP A 231 -14.96 11.01 11.86
C ASP A 231 -16.41 11.51 11.71
N ALA A 232 -16.98 11.38 10.51
CA ALA A 232 -18.35 11.83 10.21
C ALA A 232 -19.44 11.13 11.05
N ARG A 233 -19.12 9.98 11.66
CA ARG A 233 -20.01 9.20 12.54
C ARG A 233 -19.82 9.54 14.01
N GLY A 234 -18.85 10.40 14.34
CA GLY A 234 -18.51 10.78 15.71
C GLY A 234 -17.57 9.81 16.42
N VAL A 235 -16.92 8.89 15.71
CA VAL A 235 -15.93 7.98 16.29
C VAL A 235 -14.62 8.75 16.50
N PRO A 236 -14.07 8.81 17.73
CA PRO A 236 -12.94 9.70 18.02
C PRO A 236 -11.58 9.09 17.67
N PHE A 237 -10.71 9.95 17.13
CA PHE A 237 -9.28 9.72 16.94
C PHE A 237 -8.49 9.97 18.23
N ALA A 238 -7.27 9.43 18.33
CA ALA A 238 -6.42 9.64 19.51
C ALA A 238 -5.87 11.07 19.61
N GLY A 239 -5.79 11.82 18.50
CA GLY A 239 -5.18 13.15 18.48
C GLY A 239 -3.65 13.16 18.54
N GLU A 240 -3.03 11.99 18.51
CA GLU A 240 -1.59 11.74 18.57
C GLU A 240 -1.27 10.54 17.66
N PRO A 241 0.02 10.17 17.44
CA PRO A 241 0.36 9.02 16.63
C PRO A 241 -0.36 7.75 17.10
N GLU A 242 -1.12 7.14 16.21
CA GLU A 242 -1.85 5.89 16.44
C GLU A 242 -1.80 5.01 15.17
N PRO A 243 -2.02 3.69 15.30
CA PRO A 243 -1.86 2.76 14.18
C PRO A 243 -3.07 2.79 13.23
N PHE A 244 -2.80 2.94 11.94
CA PHE A 244 -3.80 2.84 10.88
C PHE A 244 -3.53 1.65 9.94
N VAL A 245 -4.62 1.09 9.42
CA VAL A 245 -4.57 0.16 8.28
C VAL A 245 -4.53 0.97 6.99
N GLU A 246 -3.57 0.68 6.12
CA GLU A 246 -3.46 1.27 4.78
C GLU A 246 -3.24 0.14 3.76
N CYS A 247 -3.31 0.41 2.45
CA CYS A 247 -3.03 -0.62 1.43
C CYS A 247 -1.69 -1.33 1.68
N GLY A 248 -0.66 -0.58 2.09
CA GLY A 248 0.69 -1.09 2.36
C GLY A 248 0.81 -2.02 3.58
N SER A 249 -0.25 -2.12 4.39
CA SER A 249 -0.31 -3.04 5.54
C SER A 249 -0.31 -4.48 5.06
N CYS A 250 -1.09 -4.75 4.01
CA CYS A 250 -1.24 -6.08 3.42
C CYS A 250 -0.41 -6.27 2.16
N HIS A 251 -0.22 -5.21 1.36
CA HIS A 251 0.51 -5.26 0.11
C HIS A 251 1.91 -4.65 0.25
N ASP A 252 2.89 -5.26 -0.41
CA ASP A 252 4.24 -4.71 -0.56
C ASP A 252 4.74 -4.99 -1.97
N PRO A 253 4.82 -3.98 -2.86
CA PRO A 253 5.19 -4.18 -4.26
C PRO A 253 6.62 -4.71 -4.43
N HIS A 254 7.42 -4.72 -3.36
CA HIS A 254 8.75 -5.31 -3.35
C HIS A 254 8.74 -6.81 -3.03
N LEU A 255 7.60 -7.43 -2.75
CA LEU A 255 7.51 -8.87 -2.45
C LEU A 255 7.10 -9.64 -3.70
N GLU A 256 7.85 -10.68 -4.06
CA GLU A 256 7.52 -11.56 -5.18
C GLU A 256 6.47 -12.61 -4.75
N THR A 257 5.22 -12.18 -4.63
CA THR A 257 4.07 -13.06 -4.31
C THR A 257 2.94 -12.84 -5.33
N THR A 258 1.95 -13.74 -5.35
CA THR A 258 0.86 -13.75 -6.36
C THR A 258 0.13 -12.41 -6.48
N THR A 259 -0.02 -11.68 -5.37
CA THR A 259 -0.76 -10.42 -5.25
C THR A 259 0.00 -9.40 -4.40
N PHE A 260 1.32 -9.57 -4.25
CA PHE A 260 2.20 -8.75 -3.40
C PHE A 260 1.79 -8.74 -1.94
N LEU A 261 1.00 -9.72 -1.52
CA LEU A 261 0.60 -9.86 -0.13
C LEU A 261 1.82 -10.19 0.71
N ARG A 262 1.82 -9.71 1.96
CA ARG A 262 2.81 -10.05 2.98
C ARG A 262 2.69 -11.51 3.46
N ILE A 263 2.46 -12.46 2.55
CA ILE A 263 2.56 -13.89 2.76
C ILE A 263 3.13 -14.52 1.49
N SER A 264 4.13 -15.39 1.62
CA SER A 264 4.77 -16.02 0.47
C SER A 264 3.97 -17.22 -0.05
N ASN A 265 3.94 -17.40 -1.38
CA ASN A 265 3.39 -18.64 -1.96
C ASN A 265 4.24 -19.86 -1.56
N ALA A 266 5.54 -19.69 -1.34
CA ALA A 266 6.44 -20.78 -0.96
C ALA A 266 6.07 -21.38 0.41
N ALA A 267 5.74 -20.54 1.40
CA ALA A 267 5.22 -20.98 2.70
C ALA A 267 3.87 -21.72 2.56
N GLN A 268 3.14 -21.47 1.47
CA GLN A 268 1.88 -22.13 1.12
C GLN A 268 2.07 -23.28 0.11
N GLY A 269 3.29 -23.79 -0.08
CA GLY A 269 3.57 -24.91 -0.98
C GLY A 269 3.34 -24.62 -2.47
N GLY A 270 3.48 -23.36 -2.88
CA GLY A 270 3.18 -22.88 -4.24
C GLY A 270 1.70 -22.54 -4.47
N GLY A 271 0.87 -22.60 -3.43
CA GLY A 271 -0.55 -22.23 -3.46
C GLY A 271 -0.81 -20.72 -3.46
N MET A 272 -2.07 -20.34 -3.26
CA MET A 272 -2.48 -18.95 -3.11
C MET A 272 -1.84 -18.34 -1.86
N SER A 273 -1.31 -17.11 -1.98
CA SER A 273 -0.63 -16.40 -0.87
C SER A 273 -1.53 -16.17 0.35
N ASN A 274 -2.85 -16.13 0.20
CA ASN A 274 -3.79 -16.03 1.32
C ASN A 274 -4.64 -17.30 1.51
N ALA A 275 -4.05 -18.48 1.27
CA ALA A 275 -4.72 -19.75 1.55
C ALA A 275 -5.13 -19.83 3.04
N GLY A 276 -6.35 -20.31 3.30
CA GLY A 276 -6.90 -20.42 4.65
C GLY A 276 -7.19 -19.08 5.34
N SER A 277 -7.22 -17.96 4.61
CA SER A 277 -7.41 -16.61 5.17
C SER A 277 -6.32 -16.21 6.18
N ALA A 278 -5.09 -16.69 5.97
CA ALA A 278 -3.96 -16.45 6.87
C ALA A 278 -3.70 -14.97 7.16
N ILE A 279 -3.97 -14.06 6.21
CA ILE A 279 -3.89 -12.61 6.42
C ILE A 279 -4.94 -12.13 7.41
N CYS A 280 -6.19 -12.54 7.20
CA CYS A 280 -7.30 -12.13 8.07
C CYS A 280 -7.04 -12.60 9.51
N LEU A 281 -6.57 -13.83 9.66
CA LEU A 281 -6.23 -14.44 10.95
C LEU A 281 -4.96 -13.87 11.59
N ALA A 282 -4.18 -13.04 10.88
CA ALA A 282 -3.08 -12.31 11.50
C ALA A 282 -3.61 -11.21 12.43
N CYS A 283 -4.56 -10.41 11.94
CA CYS A 283 -5.12 -9.26 12.66
C CYS A 283 -6.33 -9.62 13.52
N HIS A 284 -7.17 -10.55 13.08
CA HIS A 284 -8.41 -10.87 13.77
C HIS A 284 -8.29 -12.12 14.65
N THR A 285 -8.99 -12.07 15.78
CA THR A 285 -9.30 -13.19 16.67
C THR A 285 -10.71 -13.67 16.31
N LYS A 286 -10.83 -14.72 15.50
CA LYS A 286 -12.10 -15.30 15.05
C LYS A 286 -12.18 -16.77 15.45
#